data_AF-A0A3A0BQW3-F1
#
_entry.id   AF-A0A3A0BQW3-F1
#
_cell.length_a   1.000
_cell.length_b   1.000
_cell.length_c   1.000
_cell.angle_alpha   90.00
_cell.angle_beta   90.00
_cell.angle_gamma   90.00
#
_symmetry.space_group_name_H-M   'P 1'
#
loop_
_entity.id
_entity.type
_entity.pdbx_description
1 polymer ?
#
loop_
_entity_poly.entity_id
_entity_poly.type
_entity_poly.pdbx_seq_one_letter_code
_entity_poly.pdbx_strand_id
1 'polypeptide(L)'
;MAVHPALPASRRTRSQPVLLWLQTAPLTDLRWFLYLIPLWWMLGVEQLVWPIFLLIPLIKIIQARRGRVHVPAPARWLGLFLIAYLLSGASIVETTRLITFGRNFAPYLAAFFLILILANVRIEPRSARLVVDAAIGVMIAAALVGLLGILDLAQPQFQSGLGYFLPGFIRNTNYGARIAVKGIGGISWFSGIGDYYRVRSIFMYSTLYASALAAITPMILFRLRHSTSRWGRSLLLLGLLAVLTNLLFTTARTAILALVAGGFYFWLYHRGHRRVAGRARRQHQFADLCLSADAAWLASAPLPRLGYRT
;
A
#
# COMPACT_ATOMS: atom_id res chain seq x y z
N MET A 1 -18.52 30.92 -29.33
CA MET A 1 -19.19 29.65 -28.98
C MET A 1 -18.62 28.56 -29.85
N ALA A 2 -17.74 27.71 -29.30
CA ALA A 2 -17.12 26.62 -30.04
C ALA A 2 -18.02 25.38 -29.97
N VAL A 3 -18.51 24.93 -31.12
CA VAL A 3 -19.32 23.72 -31.28
C VAL A 3 -18.39 22.52 -31.08
N HIS A 4 -18.56 21.82 -29.96
CA HIS A 4 -17.90 20.53 -29.73
C HIS A 4 -18.50 19.48 -30.67
N PRO A 5 -17.70 18.80 -31.52
CA PRO A 5 -18.21 17.69 -32.32
C PRO A 5 -18.61 16.54 -31.39
N ALA A 6 -19.87 16.13 -31.49
CA ALA A 6 -20.40 14.98 -30.80
C ALA A 6 -19.62 13.72 -31.22
N LEU A 7 -19.13 12.97 -30.24
CA LEU A 7 -18.49 11.68 -30.47
C LEU A 7 -19.54 10.71 -31.09
N PRO A 8 -19.20 10.00 -32.18
CA PRO A 8 -20.13 9.10 -32.84
C PRO A 8 -20.56 7.95 -31.91
N ALA A 9 -21.86 7.64 -31.98
CA ALA A 9 -22.50 6.56 -31.24
C ALA A 9 -21.73 5.23 -31.41
N SER A 10 -21.50 4.56 -30.28
CA SER A 10 -20.71 3.34 -30.17
C SER A 10 -21.30 2.21 -31.02
N ARG A 11 -20.57 1.83 -32.07
CA ARG A 11 -20.74 0.52 -32.72
C ARG A 11 -20.53 -0.56 -31.68
N ARG A 12 -21.55 -1.40 -31.44
CA ARG A 12 -21.45 -2.66 -30.69
C ARG A 12 -20.38 -3.52 -31.36
N THR A 13 -19.16 -3.46 -30.83
CA THR A 13 -18.09 -4.36 -31.20
C THR A 13 -18.44 -5.76 -30.72
N ARG A 14 -18.34 -6.73 -31.64
CA ARG A 14 -18.32 -8.17 -31.35
C ARG A 14 -17.50 -8.40 -30.08
N SER A 15 -18.04 -9.21 -29.17
CA SER A 15 -17.39 -9.65 -27.93
C SER A 15 -16.12 -10.43 -28.27
N GLN A 16 -15.03 -9.72 -28.57
CA GLN A 16 -13.72 -10.33 -28.60
C GLN A 16 -13.41 -10.78 -27.17
N PRO A 17 -12.87 -12.00 -27.00
CA PRO A 17 -12.44 -12.45 -25.69
C PRO A 17 -11.42 -11.45 -25.15
N VAL A 18 -11.77 -10.77 -24.07
CA VAL A 18 -10.88 -9.82 -23.40
C VAL A 18 -9.76 -10.64 -22.79
N LEU A 19 -8.60 -10.66 -23.46
CA LEU A 19 -7.41 -11.28 -22.93
C LEU A 19 -7.02 -10.54 -21.63
N LEU A 20 -7.24 -11.22 -20.50
CA LEU A 20 -6.84 -10.75 -19.18
C LEU A 20 -5.35 -10.39 -19.25
N TRP A 21 -4.96 -9.27 -18.62
CA TRP A 21 -3.59 -8.74 -18.63
C TRP A 21 -3.09 -8.13 -19.93
N LEU A 22 -3.80 -8.21 -21.06
CA LEU A 22 -3.40 -7.52 -22.30
C LEU A 22 -4.25 -6.28 -22.55
N GLN A 23 -5.56 -6.39 -22.33
CA GLN A 23 -6.52 -5.33 -22.63
C GLN A 23 -7.05 -4.59 -21.38
N THR A 24 -6.68 -5.06 -20.20
CA THR A 24 -7.07 -4.49 -18.91
C THR A 24 -6.18 -3.31 -18.50
N ALA A 25 -6.76 -2.37 -17.74
CA ALA A 25 -6.04 -1.22 -17.20
C ALA A 25 -4.98 -1.65 -16.16
N PRO A 26 -3.80 -0.99 -16.09
CA PRO A 26 -2.71 -1.38 -15.19
C PRO A 26 -3.08 -1.53 -13.71
N LEU A 27 -4.01 -0.71 -13.21
CA LEU A 27 -4.47 -0.80 -11.81
C LEU A 27 -5.40 -2.00 -11.58
N THR A 28 -6.18 -2.38 -12.58
CA THR A 28 -6.98 -3.61 -12.53
C THR A 28 -6.07 -4.83 -12.50
N ASP A 29 -4.98 -4.78 -13.27
CA ASP A 29 -3.96 -5.84 -13.24
C ASP A 29 -3.36 -5.95 -11.81
N LEU A 30 -2.94 -4.84 -11.22
CA LEU A 30 -2.42 -4.84 -9.86
C LEU A 30 -3.42 -5.41 -8.84
N ARG A 31 -4.71 -5.09 -8.98
CA ARG A 31 -5.78 -5.63 -8.12
C ARG A 31 -5.83 -7.16 -8.19
N TRP A 32 -5.88 -7.72 -9.40
CA TRP A 32 -5.93 -9.17 -9.59
C TRP A 32 -4.69 -9.86 -9.03
N PHE A 33 -3.54 -9.26 -9.26
CA PHE A 33 -2.29 -9.78 -8.72
C PHE A 33 -2.28 -9.87 -7.19
N LEU A 34 -2.81 -8.86 -6.50
CA LEU A 34 -2.97 -8.90 -5.04
C LEU A 34 -3.85 -10.06 -4.60
N TYR A 35 -5.00 -10.29 -5.24
CA TYR A 35 -5.86 -11.43 -4.91
C TYR A 35 -5.20 -12.79 -5.17
N LEU A 36 -4.23 -12.86 -6.06
CA LEU A 36 -3.46 -14.06 -6.35
C LEU A 36 -2.29 -14.28 -5.38
N ILE A 37 -2.04 -13.39 -4.40
CA ILE A 37 -0.97 -13.56 -3.40
C ILE A 37 -1.03 -14.94 -2.69
N PRO A 38 -2.19 -15.44 -2.21
CA PRO A 38 -2.27 -16.76 -1.62
C PRO A 38 -1.83 -17.87 -2.58
N LEU A 39 -2.18 -17.75 -3.86
CA LEU A 39 -1.75 -18.69 -4.89
C LEU A 39 -0.23 -18.60 -5.13
N TRP A 40 0.34 -17.40 -5.24
CA TRP A 40 1.78 -17.21 -5.38
C TRP A 40 2.56 -17.79 -4.20
N TRP A 41 1.99 -17.68 -3.00
CA TRP A 41 2.52 -18.29 -1.79
C TRP A 41 2.45 -19.82 -1.85
N MET A 42 1.33 -20.40 -2.27
CA MET A 42 1.22 -21.86 -2.46
C MET A 42 2.23 -22.38 -3.50
N LEU A 43 2.48 -21.60 -4.55
CA LEU A 43 3.48 -21.91 -5.57
C LEU A 43 4.92 -21.68 -5.10
N GLY A 44 5.14 -20.90 -4.04
CA GLY A 44 6.47 -20.57 -3.53
C GLY A 44 7.25 -19.55 -4.35
N VAL A 45 6.55 -18.75 -5.17
CA VAL A 45 7.15 -17.73 -6.06
C VAL A 45 6.92 -16.31 -5.56
N GLU A 46 6.42 -16.14 -4.34
CA GLU A 46 5.88 -14.86 -3.85
C GLU A 46 6.90 -13.71 -3.78
N GLN A 47 8.20 -13.98 -3.77
CA GLN A 47 9.24 -12.95 -3.77
C GLN A 47 9.75 -12.58 -5.17
N LEU A 48 9.65 -13.50 -6.13
CA LEU A 48 10.19 -13.33 -7.48
C LEU A 48 9.13 -12.90 -8.49
N VAL A 49 7.86 -13.17 -8.20
CA VAL A 49 6.76 -12.89 -9.12
C VAL A 49 6.48 -11.39 -9.28
N TRP A 50 6.80 -10.55 -8.28
CA TRP A 50 6.55 -9.11 -8.30
C TRP A 50 7.18 -8.37 -9.50
N PRO A 51 8.51 -8.42 -9.72
CA PRO A 51 9.11 -7.70 -10.85
C PRO A 51 8.61 -8.24 -12.19
N ILE A 52 8.41 -9.55 -12.33
CA ILE A 52 7.91 -10.18 -13.56
C ILE A 52 6.49 -9.67 -13.85
N PHE A 53 5.64 -9.67 -12.85
CA PHE A 53 4.26 -9.24 -12.99
C PHE A 53 4.16 -7.74 -13.31
N LEU A 54 4.93 -6.90 -12.63
CA LEU A 54 4.93 -5.45 -12.85
C LEU A 54 5.59 -5.04 -14.18
N LEU A 55 6.42 -5.90 -14.75
CA LEU A 55 7.00 -5.66 -16.08
C LEU A 55 5.90 -5.60 -17.17
N ILE A 56 4.84 -6.40 -17.06
CA ILE A 56 3.73 -6.41 -18.03
C ILE A 56 3.04 -5.04 -18.16
N PRO A 57 2.47 -4.44 -17.09
CA PRO A 57 1.86 -3.12 -17.18
C PRO A 57 2.88 -2.02 -17.52
N LEU A 58 4.15 -2.18 -17.14
CA LEU A 58 5.21 -1.24 -17.54
C LEU A 58 5.43 -1.26 -19.06
N ILE A 59 5.55 -2.44 -19.68
CA ILE A 59 5.68 -2.59 -21.13
C ILE A 59 4.47 -1.96 -21.84
N LYS A 60 3.25 -2.21 -21.35
CA LYS A 60 2.04 -1.56 -21.91
C LYS A 60 2.13 -0.05 -21.88
N ILE A 61 2.59 0.52 -20.78
CA ILE A 61 2.73 1.98 -20.63
C ILE A 61 3.78 2.52 -21.61
N ILE A 62 4.93 1.84 -21.72
CA ILE A 62 6.00 2.22 -22.67
C ILE A 62 5.45 2.21 -24.10
N GLN A 63 4.73 1.16 -24.49
CA GLN A 63 4.12 1.04 -25.82
C GLN A 63 3.04 2.11 -26.05
N ALA A 64 2.10 2.29 -25.11
CA ALA A 64 1.03 3.28 -25.21
C ALA A 64 1.53 4.72 -25.28
N ARG A 65 2.68 5.02 -24.64
CA ARG A 65 3.33 6.33 -24.67
C ARG A 65 4.38 6.49 -25.78
N ARG A 66 4.53 5.50 -26.67
CA ARG A 66 5.55 5.47 -27.73
C ARG A 66 6.97 5.77 -27.18
N GLY A 67 7.30 5.17 -26.03
CA GLY A 67 8.59 5.35 -25.35
C GLY A 67 8.73 6.62 -24.50
N ARG A 68 7.78 7.57 -24.55
CA ARG A 68 7.84 8.81 -23.76
C ARG A 68 7.35 8.61 -22.33
N VAL A 69 8.18 7.97 -21.50
CA VAL A 69 7.90 7.69 -20.09
C VAL A 69 8.47 8.79 -19.19
N HIS A 70 7.64 9.35 -18.32
CA HIS A 70 8.08 10.27 -17.28
C HIS A 70 8.76 9.50 -16.15
N VAL A 71 10.03 9.81 -15.88
CA VAL A 71 10.79 9.21 -14.77
C VAL A 71 10.92 10.25 -13.66
N PRO A 72 10.11 10.15 -12.57
CA PRO A 72 10.15 11.10 -11.47
C PRO A 72 11.45 10.94 -10.67
N ALA A 73 11.83 11.97 -9.90
CA ALA A 73 13.09 11.97 -9.14
C ALA A 73 13.28 10.74 -8.23
N PRO A 74 12.28 10.24 -7.47
CA PRO A 74 12.43 9.02 -6.68
C PRO A 74 12.78 7.79 -7.52
N ALA A 75 12.22 7.65 -8.72
CA ALA A 75 12.56 6.56 -9.63
C ALA A 75 13.99 6.67 -10.14
N ARG A 76 14.49 7.88 -10.41
CA ARG A 76 15.89 8.10 -10.83
C ARG A 76 16.87 7.66 -9.75
N TRP A 77 16.64 8.11 -8.50
CA TRP A 77 17.48 7.72 -7.37
C TRP A 77 17.43 6.21 -7.11
N LEU A 78 16.23 5.61 -7.17
CA LEU A 78 16.10 4.17 -7.03
C LEU A 78 16.77 3.42 -8.19
N GLY A 79 16.71 3.95 -9.41
CA GLY A 79 17.43 3.40 -10.57
C GLY A 79 18.95 3.42 -10.38
N LEU A 80 19.51 4.54 -9.90
CA LEU A 80 20.93 4.64 -9.55
C LEU A 80 21.30 3.64 -8.45
N PHE A 81 20.46 3.52 -7.42
CA PHE A 81 20.64 2.51 -6.38
C PHE A 81 20.63 1.10 -6.96
N LEU A 82 19.71 0.76 -7.87
CA LEU A 82 19.64 -0.56 -8.51
C LEU A 82 20.90 -0.86 -9.34
N ILE A 83 21.42 0.13 -10.06
CA ILE A 83 22.68 0.00 -10.81
C ILE A 83 23.84 -0.27 -9.83
N ALA A 84 23.98 0.54 -8.78
CA ALA A 84 25.01 0.33 -7.76
C ALA A 84 24.87 -1.04 -7.06
N TYR A 85 23.63 -1.47 -6.78
CA TYR A 85 23.33 -2.77 -6.21
C TYR A 85 23.77 -3.90 -7.16
N LEU A 86 23.42 -3.83 -8.45
CA LEU A 86 23.86 -4.79 -9.46
C LEU A 86 25.38 -4.88 -9.57
N LEU A 87 26.08 -3.73 -9.59
CA LEU A 87 27.54 -3.68 -9.61
C LEU A 87 28.14 -4.34 -8.36
N SER A 88 27.53 -4.17 -7.19
CA SER A 88 27.99 -4.86 -5.96
C SER A 88 27.85 -6.38 -6.04
N GLY A 89 26.97 -6.89 -6.91
CA GLY A 89 26.83 -8.33 -7.19
C GLY A 89 28.07 -8.94 -7.83
N ALA A 90 28.89 -8.16 -8.54
CA ALA A 90 30.15 -8.63 -9.14
C ALA A 90 31.20 -9.00 -8.07
N SER A 91 31.07 -8.48 -6.85
CA SER A 91 31.97 -8.78 -5.73
C SER A 91 31.55 -10.05 -4.95
N ILE A 92 30.52 -10.77 -5.39
CA ILE A 92 30.05 -11.99 -4.71
C ILE A 92 30.93 -13.16 -5.15
N VAL A 93 31.73 -13.68 -4.22
CA VAL A 93 32.61 -14.83 -4.44
C VAL A 93 31.82 -16.14 -4.38
N GLU A 94 30.92 -16.30 -3.41
CA GLU A 94 30.18 -17.55 -3.24
C GLU A 94 28.91 -17.59 -4.11
N THR A 95 28.85 -18.51 -5.07
CA THR A 95 27.72 -18.67 -6.02
C THR A 95 26.37 -18.87 -5.32
N THR A 96 26.35 -19.51 -4.14
CA THR A 96 25.12 -19.70 -3.35
C THR A 96 24.53 -18.37 -2.83
N ARG A 97 25.35 -17.33 -2.65
CA ARG A 97 24.91 -16.00 -2.24
C ARG A 97 24.25 -15.22 -3.36
N LEU A 98 24.49 -15.57 -4.63
CA LEU A 98 23.81 -14.94 -5.78
C LEU A 98 22.29 -15.12 -5.73
N ILE A 99 21.81 -16.24 -5.19
CA ILE A 99 20.37 -16.48 -5.00
C ILE A 99 19.80 -15.49 -3.96
N THR A 100 20.48 -15.34 -2.83
CA THR A 100 20.09 -14.36 -1.78
C THR A 100 20.17 -12.93 -2.31
N PHE A 101 21.18 -12.63 -3.12
CA PHE A 101 21.33 -11.34 -3.78
C PHE A 101 20.17 -11.05 -4.74
N GLY A 102 19.87 -11.95 -5.67
CA GLY A 102 18.75 -11.79 -6.61
C GLY A 102 17.40 -11.66 -5.90
N ARG A 103 17.19 -12.45 -4.84
CA ARG A 103 16.05 -12.34 -3.94
C ARG A 103 15.93 -10.94 -3.32
N ASN A 104 17.02 -10.39 -2.80
CA ASN A 104 16.99 -9.06 -2.17
C ASN A 104 16.84 -7.95 -3.22
N PHE A 105 17.37 -8.15 -4.42
CA PHE A 105 17.25 -7.23 -5.55
C PHE A 105 15.81 -7.13 -6.08
N ALA A 106 15.10 -8.26 -6.17
CA ALA A 106 13.77 -8.34 -6.78
C ALA A 106 12.72 -7.37 -6.17
N PRO A 107 12.58 -7.20 -4.85
CA PRO A 107 11.71 -6.19 -4.25
C PRO A 107 12.05 -4.75 -4.63
N TYR A 108 13.34 -4.40 -4.73
CA TYR A 108 13.76 -3.06 -5.15
C TYR A 108 13.43 -2.81 -6.61
N LEU A 109 13.64 -3.82 -7.48
CA LEU A 109 13.25 -3.75 -8.88
C LEU A 109 11.73 -3.62 -9.05
N ALA A 110 10.96 -4.40 -8.27
CA ALA A 110 9.50 -4.28 -8.23
C ALA A 110 9.05 -2.89 -7.77
N ALA A 111 9.67 -2.32 -6.73
CA ALA A 111 9.38 -0.97 -6.28
C ALA A 111 9.67 0.08 -7.36
N PHE A 112 10.78 -0.07 -8.09
CA PHE A 112 11.13 0.78 -9.22
C PHE A 112 10.07 0.73 -10.33
N PHE A 113 9.65 -0.47 -10.74
CA PHE A 113 8.57 -0.62 -11.72
C PHE A 113 7.26 -0.03 -11.22
N LEU A 114 6.89 -0.26 -9.96
CA LEU A 114 5.66 0.29 -9.38
C LEU A 114 5.67 1.82 -9.39
N ILE A 115 6.77 2.48 -9.00
CA ILE A 115 6.88 3.94 -9.03
C ILE A 115 6.74 4.46 -10.47
N LEU A 116 7.39 3.82 -11.44
CA LEU A 116 7.27 4.19 -12.85
C LEU A 116 5.82 4.04 -13.36
N ILE A 117 5.16 2.94 -13.04
CA ILE A 117 3.76 2.71 -13.39
C ILE A 117 2.88 3.82 -12.82
N LEU A 118 3.00 4.08 -11.51
CA LEU A 118 2.19 5.09 -10.82
C LEU A 118 2.44 6.51 -11.34
N ALA A 119 3.67 6.82 -11.77
CA ALA A 119 4.02 8.12 -12.32
C ALA A 119 3.48 8.37 -13.74
N ASN A 120 3.12 7.31 -14.48
CA ASN A 120 2.76 7.40 -15.89
C ASN A 120 1.30 7.04 -16.20
N VAL A 121 0.59 6.47 -15.23
CA VAL A 121 -0.84 6.14 -15.32
C VAL A 121 -1.67 7.28 -14.73
N ARG A 122 -2.76 7.63 -15.41
CA ARG A 122 -3.78 8.50 -14.83
C ARG A 122 -4.54 7.70 -13.77
N ILE A 123 -4.32 8.02 -12.50
CA ILE A 123 -4.95 7.34 -11.37
C ILE A 123 -6.36 7.89 -11.18
N GLU A 124 -7.36 7.10 -11.55
CA GLU A 124 -8.75 7.40 -11.19
C GLU A 124 -8.99 7.05 -9.71
N PRO A 125 -9.65 7.92 -8.91
CA PRO A 125 -9.93 7.66 -7.50
C PRO A 125 -10.69 6.35 -7.25
N ARG A 126 -11.53 5.92 -8.20
CA ARG A 126 -12.23 4.63 -8.10
C ARG A 126 -11.26 3.46 -8.23
N SER A 127 -10.39 3.46 -9.23
CA SER A 127 -9.40 2.41 -9.47
C SER A 127 -8.37 2.31 -8.34
N ALA A 128 -7.91 3.45 -7.82
CA ALA A 128 -7.04 3.48 -6.63
C ALA A 128 -7.71 2.81 -5.42
N ARG A 129 -8.98 3.13 -5.16
CA ARG A 129 -9.76 2.52 -4.07
C ARG A 129 -9.86 1.01 -4.22
N LEU A 130 -10.07 0.50 -5.44
CA LEU A 130 -10.17 -0.95 -5.68
C LEU A 130 -8.85 -1.70 -5.36
N VAL A 131 -7.70 -1.10 -5.68
CA VAL A 131 -6.39 -1.68 -5.35
C VAL A 131 -6.17 -1.68 -3.83
N VAL A 132 -6.50 -0.57 -3.16
CA VAL A 132 -6.41 -0.46 -1.69
C VAL A 132 -7.34 -1.46 -1.00
N ASP A 133 -8.58 -1.60 -1.48
CA ASP A 133 -9.55 -2.55 -0.95
C ASP A 133 -9.09 -4.00 -1.15
N ALA A 134 -8.46 -4.32 -2.29
CA ALA A 134 -7.87 -5.62 -2.51
C ALA A 134 -6.69 -5.89 -1.56
N ALA A 135 -5.79 -4.90 -1.37
CA ALA A 135 -4.70 -5.02 -0.41
C ALA A 135 -5.23 -5.24 1.02
N ILE A 136 -6.23 -4.47 1.45
CA ILE A 136 -6.88 -4.64 2.75
C ILE A 136 -7.50 -6.04 2.86
N GLY A 137 -8.27 -6.47 1.86
CA GLY A 137 -8.93 -7.77 1.87
C GLY A 137 -7.93 -8.92 2.00
N VAL A 138 -6.85 -8.89 1.23
CA VAL A 138 -5.79 -9.91 1.29
C VAL A 138 -5.07 -9.88 2.65
N MET A 139 -4.79 -8.70 3.19
CA MET A 139 -4.14 -8.59 4.50
C MET A 139 -5.03 -9.04 5.66
N ILE A 140 -6.35 -8.78 5.59
CA ILE A 140 -7.31 -9.33 6.55
C ILE A 140 -7.36 -10.85 6.43
N ALA A 141 -7.44 -11.40 5.22
CA ALA A 141 -7.41 -12.85 5.01
C ALA A 141 -6.11 -13.46 5.57
N ALA A 142 -4.96 -12.84 5.33
CA ALA A 142 -3.68 -13.24 5.91
C ALA A 142 -3.71 -13.15 7.45
N ALA A 143 -4.28 -12.10 8.03
CA ALA A 143 -4.45 -11.98 9.48
C ALA A 143 -5.33 -13.08 10.07
N LEU A 144 -6.42 -13.45 9.41
CA LEU A 144 -7.27 -14.56 9.83
C LEU A 144 -6.50 -15.89 9.78
N VAL A 145 -5.76 -16.16 8.71
CA VAL A 145 -4.89 -17.34 8.61
C VAL A 145 -3.81 -17.35 9.71
N GLY A 146 -3.24 -16.19 10.03
CA GLY A 146 -2.27 -16.06 11.12
C GLY A 146 -2.89 -16.31 12.50
N LEU A 147 -4.13 -15.86 12.72
CA LEU A 147 -4.88 -16.13 13.96
C LEU A 147 -5.13 -17.63 14.16
N LEU A 148 -5.37 -18.40 13.09
CA LEU A 148 -5.50 -19.86 13.20
C LEU A 148 -4.27 -20.50 13.82
N GLY A 149 -3.07 -20.01 13.49
CA GLY A 149 -1.82 -20.47 14.08
C GLY A 149 -1.61 -19.96 15.51
N ILE A 150 -2.00 -18.72 15.80
CA ILE A 150 -1.88 -18.14 17.15
C ILE A 150 -2.81 -18.86 18.14
N LEU A 151 -4.02 -19.18 17.73
CA LEU A 151 -5.04 -19.87 18.54
C LEU A 151 -4.84 -21.40 18.56
N ASP A 152 -3.78 -21.90 17.94
CA ASP A 152 -3.49 -23.33 17.80
C ASP A 152 -4.64 -24.16 17.18
N LEU A 153 -5.47 -23.53 16.34
CA LEU A 153 -6.59 -24.20 15.68
C LEU A 153 -6.12 -24.98 14.46
N ALA A 154 -5.15 -24.45 13.72
CA ALA A 154 -4.57 -25.10 12.56
C ALA A 154 -3.17 -24.56 12.27
N GLN A 155 -2.21 -25.45 12.05
CA GLN A 155 -0.84 -25.12 11.65
C GLN A 155 -0.45 -25.83 10.34
N PRO A 156 -1.12 -25.52 9.21
CA PRO A 156 -0.88 -26.22 7.96
C PRO A 156 0.57 -26.06 7.52
N GLN A 157 1.21 -27.19 7.21
CA GLN A 157 2.50 -27.26 6.55
C GLN A 157 2.36 -28.09 5.28
N PHE A 158 2.85 -27.56 4.16
CA PHE A 158 2.76 -28.26 2.88
C PHE A 158 3.95 -27.92 1.98
N GLN A 159 4.24 -28.81 1.04
CA GLN A 159 5.26 -28.58 0.02
C GLN A 159 4.72 -27.63 -1.05
N SER A 160 5.45 -26.56 -1.34
CA SER A 160 5.06 -25.60 -2.38
C SER A 160 5.25 -26.19 -3.77
N GLY A 161 4.57 -25.59 -4.76
CA GLY A 161 4.74 -25.94 -6.17
C GLY A 161 6.20 -25.92 -6.62
N LEU A 162 6.92 -24.82 -6.34
CA LEU A 162 8.35 -24.69 -6.64
C LEU A 162 9.20 -25.66 -5.80
N GLY A 163 8.74 -26.04 -4.61
CA GLY A 163 9.37 -27.03 -3.74
C GLY A 163 9.56 -28.40 -4.36
N TYR A 164 8.73 -28.79 -5.34
CA TYR A 164 8.90 -30.05 -6.08
C TYR A 164 10.02 -30.00 -7.11
N PHE A 165 10.34 -28.81 -7.63
CA PHE A 165 11.33 -28.61 -8.69
C PHE A 165 12.67 -28.07 -8.18
N LEU A 166 12.76 -27.72 -6.89
CA LEU A 166 13.98 -27.16 -6.29
C LEU A 166 15.08 -28.23 -6.18
N PRO A 167 16.27 -27.97 -6.75
CA PRO A 167 17.43 -28.84 -6.58
C PRO A 167 17.81 -28.99 -5.10
N GLY A 168 18.33 -30.17 -4.72
CA GLY A 168 18.72 -30.48 -3.34
C GLY A 168 19.66 -29.44 -2.72
N PHE A 169 20.64 -28.93 -3.48
CA PHE A 169 21.58 -27.91 -2.99
C PHE A 169 20.91 -26.58 -2.62
N ILE A 170 19.82 -26.18 -3.31
CA ILE A 170 19.05 -24.98 -2.95
C ILE A 170 18.13 -25.31 -1.78
N ARG A 171 17.43 -26.45 -1.85
CA ARG A 171 16.47 -26.90 -0.83
C ARG A 171 17.12 -27.05 0.56
N ASN A 172 18.37 -27.48 0.62
CA ASN A 172 19.13 -27.65 1.86
C ASN A 172 19.62 -26.33 2.47
N THR A 173 19.41 -25.20 1.80
CA THR A 173 19.68 -23.87 2.40
C THR A 173 18.50 -23.42 3.25
N ASN A 174 18.76 -22.59 4.27
CA ASN A 174 17.71 -21.96 5.10
C ASN A 174 16.65 -21.20 4.28
N TYR A 175 17.05 -20.65 3.13
CA TYR A 175 16.17 -19.94 2.22
C TYR A 175 15.32 -20.91 1.39
N GLY A 176 15.97 -21.88 0.73
CA GLY A 176 15.29 -22.86 -0.12
C GLY A 176 14.34 -23.75 0.68
N ALA A 177 14.66 -24.12 1.92
CA ALA A 177 13.76 -24.86 2.80
C ALA A 177 12.44 -24.10 3.05
N ARG A 178 12.49 -22.77 3.22
CA ARG A 178 11.31 -21.91 3.41
C ARG A 178 10.52 -21.64 2.13
N ILE A 179 11.14 -21.82 0.96
CA ILE A 179 10.42 -21.84 -0.31
C ILE A 179 9.73 -23.19 -0.46
N ALA A 180 10.48 -24.27 -0.26
CA ALA A 180 10.04 -25.63 -0.52
C ALA A 180 8.91 -26.07 0.42
N VAL A 181 8.98 -25.70 1.70
CA VAL A 181 7.95 -26.01 2.70
C VAL A 181 7.33 -24.72 3.20
N LYS A 182 6.02 -24.58 2.96
CA LYS A 182 5.23 -23.46 3.44
C LYS A 182 4.55 -23.81 4.74
N GLY A 183 4.41 -22.80 5.58
CA GLY A 183 3.63 -22.88 6.81
C GLY A 183 3.34 -21.49 7.34
N ILE A 184 2.36 -21.38 8.22
CA ILE A 184 1.83 -20.09 8.68
C ILE A 184 2.58 -19.50 9.89
N GLY A 185 3.52 -20.23 10.47
CA GLY A 185 4.35 -19.81 11.60
C GLY A 185 5.33 -20.90 12.01
N GLY A 186 5.88 -20.74 13.20
CA GLY A 186 6.72 -21.73 13.87
C GLY A 186 7.12 -21.26 15.27
N ILE A 187 7.52 -22.21 16.12
CA ILE A 187 8.01 -21.90 17.46
C ILE A 187 9.36 -21.18 17.35
N SER A 188 9.50 -20.10 18.10
CA SER A 188 10.72 -19.32 18.22
C SER A 188 10.95 -18.99 19.69
N TRP A 189 12.20 -18.77 20.06
CA TRP A 189 12.55 -18.32 21.40
C TRP A 189 12.83 -16.82 21.43
N PHE A 190 12.47 -16.15 22.52
CA PHE A 190 12.87 -14.76 22.80
C PHE A 190 13.23 -14.55 24.28
N SER A 191 14.34 -13.85 24.52
CA SER A 191 14.80 -13.52 25.87
C SER A 191 13.76 -12.74 26.68
N GLY A 192 13.32 -13.30 27.80
CA GLY A 192 12.32 -12.71 28.70
C GLY A 192 10.86 -13.09 28.41
N ILE A 193 10.58 -13.80 27.30
CA ILE A 193 9.24 -14.36 27.00
C ILE A 193 9.29 -15.88 26.97
N GLY A 194 10.43 -16.47 26.58
CA GLY A 194 10.59 -17.92 26.40
C GLY A 194 10.18 -18.36 25.00
N ASP A 195 9.68 -19.58 24.89
CA ASP A 195 9.15 -20.11 23.64
C ASP A 195 7.79 -19.50 23.31
N TYR A 196 7.66 -19.01 22.09
CA TYR A 196 6.41 -18.43 21.60
C TYR A 196 6.21 -18.76 20.12
N TYR A 197 4.95 -18.77 19.70
CA TYR A 197 4.61 -18.98 18.32
C TYR A 197 4.82 -17.70 17.49
N ARG A 198 5.77 -17.73 16.56
CA ARG A 198 6.08 -16.58 15.69
C ARG A 198 5.30 -16.69 14.38
N VAL A 199 4.26 -15.88 14.26
CA VAL A 199 3.37 -15.90 13.10
C VAL A 199 4.04 -15.28 11.87
N ARG A 200 3.85 -15.91 10.71
CA ARG A 200 4.25 -15.38 9.38
C ARG A 200 3.11 -15.40 8.35
N SER A 201 2.02 -16.13 8.62
CA SER A 201 0.87 -16.29 7.72
C SER A 201 1.32 -16.70 6.30
N ILE A 202 0.77 -16.07 5.25
CA ILE A 202 1.10 -16.29 3.84
C ILE A 202 2.39 -15.58 3.40
N PHE A 203 3.22 -15.13 4.34
CA PHE A 203 4.52 -14.51 4.06
C PHE A 203 5.67 -15.43 4.44
N MET A 204 6.78 -15.30 3.72
CA MET A 204 7.97 -16.11 3.98
C MET A 204 8.63 -15.80 5.33
N TYR A 205 8.55 -14.54 5.78
CA TYR A 205 9.17 -14.04 7.00
C TYR A 205 8.18 -13.24 7.83
N SER A 206 8.22 -13.44 9.14
CA SER A 206 7.41 -12.71 10.11
C SER A 206 7.71 -11.20 10.12
N THR A 207 8.96 -10.78 9.88
CA THR A 207 9.30 -9.36 9.78
C THR A 207 8.68 -8.69 8.56
N LEU A 208 8.71 -9.37 7.40
CA LEU A 208 8.03 -8.89 6.20
C LEU A 208 6.52 -8.80 6.42
N TYR A 209 5.94 -9.82 7.05
CA TYR A 209 4.53 -9.83 7.40
C TYR A 209 4.18 -8.64 8.31
N ALA A 210 4.98 -8.40 9.35
CA ALA A 210 4.78 -7.29 10.26
C ALA A 210 4.86 -5.93 9.58
N SER A 211 5.81 -5.72 8.67
CA SER A 211 5.91 -4.49 7.88
C SER A 211 4.67 -4.29 7.02
N ALA A 212 4.14 -5.36 6.41
CA ALA A 212 2.90 -5.30 5.64
C ALA A 212 1.67 -4.98 6.53
N LEU A 213 1.58 -5.58 7.72
CA LEU A 213 0.54 -5.28 8.71
C LEU A 213 0.61 -3.82 9.19
N ALA A 214 1.81 -3.33 9.50
CA ALA A 214 2.00 -1.93 9.89
C ALA A 214 1.62 -0.96 8.75
N ALA A 215 1.98 -1.29 7.50
CA ALA A 215 1.64 -0.49 6.33
C ALA A 215 0.13 -0.49 6.01
N ILE A 216 -0.58 -1.62 6.19
CA ILE A 216 -2.01 -1.70 5.90
C ILE A 216 -2.88 -1.05 7.00
N THR A 217 -2.39 -0.98 8.23
CA THR A 217 -3.12 -0.41 9.37
C THR A 217 -3.69 0.99 9.09
N PRO A 218 -2.90 1.99 8.63
CA PRO A 218 -3.46 3.30 8.30
C PRO A 218 -4.46 3.26 7.14
N MET A 219 -4.32 2.33 6.19
CA MET A 219 -5.27 2.16 5.08
C MET A 219 -6.63 1.64 5.58
N ILE A 220 -6.62 0.69 6.52
CA ILE A 220 -7.83 0.18 7.17
C ILE A 220 -8.53 1.31 7.95
N LEU A 221 -7.78 2.07 8.75
CA LEU A 221 -8.32 3.22 9.49
C LEU A 221 -8.91 4.29 8.55
N PHE A 222 -8.24 4.57 7.44
CA PHE A 222 -8.74 5.47 6.41
C PHE A 222 -10.07 4.98 5.83
N ARG A 223 -10.17 3.69 5.46
CA ARG A 223 -11.42 3.11 4.94
C ARG A 223 -12.53 3.04 5.98
N LEU A 224 -12.20 2.77 7.23
CA LEU A 224 -13.15 2.76 8.33
C LEU A 224 -13.82 4.12 8.52
N ARG A 225 -13.05 5.22 8.41
CA ARG A 225 -13.57 6.60 8.50
C ARG A 225 -14.51 6.97 7.35
N HIS A 226 -14.31 6.41 6.16
CA HIS A 226 -15.08 6.72 4.96
C HIS A 226 -16.14 5.67 4.62
N SER A 227 -16.29 4.64 5.45
CA SER A 227 -17.30 3.60 5.24
C SER A 227 -18.65 4.03 5.81
N THR A 228 -19.68 3.99 4.99
CA THR A 228 -21.08 4.29 5.35
C THR A 228 -21.85 3.04 5.80
N SER A 229 -21.44 1.84 5.36
CA SER A 229 -22.10 0.58 5.72
C SER A 229 -21.72 0.13 7.13
N ARG A 230 -22.72 -0.10 7.99
CA ARG A 230 -22.51 -0.65 9.34
C ARG A 230 -21.78 -1.99 9.30
N TRP A 231 -22.20 -2.89 8.40
CA TRP A 231 -21.57 -4.20 8.23
C TRP A 231 -20.12 -4.08 7.77
N GLY A 232 -19.86 -3.23 6.77
CA GLY A 232 -18.51 -2.99 6.27
C GLY A 232 -17.59 -2.41 7.35
N ARG A 233 -18.12 -1.54 8.24
CA ARG A 233 -17.36 -1.01 9.38
C ARG A 233 -17.03 -2.11 10.40
N SER A 234 -17.99 -2.97 10.74
CA SER A 234 -17.75 -4.09 11.66
C SER A 234 -16.68 -5.04 11.11
N LEU A 235 -16.75 -5.40 9.83
CA LEU A 235 -15.72 -6.23 9.19
C LEU A 235 -14.33 -5.58 9.21
N LEU A 236 -14.24 -4.27 8.93
CA LEU A 236 -12.97 -3.53 8.99
C LEU A 236 -12.43 -3.42 10.42
N LEU A 237 -13.31 -3.26 11.43
CA LEU A 237 -12.92 -3.25 12.84
C LEU A 237 -12.38 -4.61 13.29
N LEU A 238 -13.10 -5.69 12.98
CA LEU A 238 -12.64 -7.06 13.26
C LEU A 238 -11.33 -7.35 12.53
N GLY A 239 -11.21 -6.94 11.26
CA GLY A 239 -9.99 -7.05 10.49
C GLY A 239 -8.83 -6.26 11.08
N LEU A 240 -9.08 -5.03 11.56
CA LEU A 240 -8.09 -4.22 12.27
C LEU A 240 -7.60 -4.90 13.54
N LEU A 241 -8.52 -5.42 14.36
CA LEU A 241 -8.17 -6.17 15.57
C LEU A 241 -7.31 -7.39 15.21
N ALA A 242 -7.70 -8.18 14.21
CA ALA A 242 -6.93 -9.33 13.74
C ALA A 242 -5.52 -8.92 13.28
N VAL A 243 -5.39 -7.82 12.52
CA VAL A 243 -4.11 -7.27 12.06
C VAL A 243 -3.22 -6.85 13.23
N LEU A 244 -3.76 -6.14 14.21
CA LEU A 244 -3.01 -5.68 15.38
C LEU A 244 -2.58 -6.85 16.28
N THR A 245 -3.45 -7.84 16.49
CA THR A 245 -3.10 -9.06 17.23
C THR A 245 -1.95 -9.78 16.53
N ASN A 246 -2.04 -10.04 15.23
CA ASN A 246 -0.94 -10.67 14.49
C ASN A 246 0.35 -9.87 14.60
N LEU A 247 0.29 -8.53 14.51
CA LEU A 247 1.47 -7.67 14.61
C LEU A 247 2.24 -7.90 15.92
N LEU A 248 1.55 -8.14 17.04
CA LEU A 248 2.18 -8.48 18.33
C LEU A 248 2.95 -9.82 18.24
N PHE A 249 2.35 -10.84 17.61
CA PHE A 249 2.95 -12.19 17.49
C PHE A 249 4.03 -12.31 16.41
N THR A 250 4.20 -11.32 15.52
CA THR A 250 5.30 -11.32 14.53
C THR A 250 6.67 -10.98 15.13
N THR A 251 6.68 -10.41 16.34
CA THR A 251 7.85 -9.90 17.09
C THR A 251 8.69 -8.85 16.38
N ALA A 252 8.19 -8.23 15.31
CA ALA A 252 8.85 -7.10 14.68
C ALA A 252 8.58 -5.80 15.45
N ARG A 253 9.31 -5.63 16.56
CA ARG A 253 9.22 -4.45 17.44
C ARG A 253 9.41 -3.14 16.66
N THR A 254 10.29 -3.14 15.67
CA THR A 254 10.52 -1.98 14.79
C THR A 254 9.28 -1.58 14.00
N ALA A 255 8.45 -2.54 13.55
CA ALA A 255 7.21 -2.25 12.86
C ALA A 255 6.17 -1.63 13.81
N ILE A 256 6.06 -2.14 15.05
CA ILE A 256 5.20 -1.57 16.09
C ILE A 256 5.66 -0.15 16.44
N LEU A 257 6.96 0.03 16.70
CA LEU A 257 7.55 1.34 17.00
C LEU A 257 7.36 2.32 15.84
N ALA A 258 7.54 1.88 14.59
CA ALA A 258 7.30 2.72 13.42
C ALA A 258 5.83 3.14 13.31
N LEU A 259 4.89 2.23 13.61
CA LEU A 259 3.46 2.54 13.61
C LEU A 259 3.12 3.56 14.72
N VAL A 260 3.64 3.37 15.93
CA VAL A 260 3.45 4.28 17.07
C VAL A 260 4.07 5.65 16.79
N ALA A 261 5.33 5.69 16.34
CA ALA A 261 6.04 6.92 16.02
C ALA A 261 5.38 7.67 14.86
N GLY A 262 4.99 6.97 13.79
CA GLY A 262 4.26 7.54 12.67
C GLY A 262 2.88 8.08 13.09
N GLY A 263 2.16 7.36 13.95
CA GLY A 263 0.90 7.80 14.53
C GLY A 263 1.05 9.05 15.41
N PHE A 264 2.08 9.09 16.25
CA PHE A 264 2.41 10.24 17.10
C PHE A 264 2.78 11.47 16.26
N TYR A 265 3.63 11.30 15.25
CA TYR A 265 3.98 12.36 14.30
C TYR A 265 2.74 12.90 13.58
N PHE A 266 1.88 12.02 13.06
CA PHE A 266 0.63 12.40 12.42
C PHE A 266 -0.29 13.19 13.36
N TRP A 267 -0.41 12.76 14.61
CA TRP A 267 -1.19 13.46 15.63
C TRP A 267 -0.63 14.86 15.92
N LEU A 268 0.68 15.00 16.10
CA LEU A 268 1.35 16.29 16.30
C LEU A 268 1.12 17.23 15.11
N TYR A 269 1.35 16.74 13.90
CA TYR A 269 1.15 17.50 12.66
C TYR A 269 -0.29 18.01 12.54
N HIS A 270 -1.28 17.13 12.78
CA HIS A 270 -2.69 17.51 12.66
C HIS A 270 -3.14 18.46 13.78
N ARG A 271 -2.62 18.31 15.01
CA ARG A 271 -2.89 19.23 16.12
C ARG A 271 -2.34 20.64 15.84
N GLY A 272 -1.18 20.73 15.21
CA GLY A 272 -0.59 21.99 14.73
C GLY A 272 -1.49 22.70 13.71
N HIS A 273 -1.90 22.00 12.66
CA HIS A 273 -2.77 22.58 11.62
C HIS A 273 -4.15 23.00 12.12
N ARG A 274 -4.78 22.25 13.04
CA ARG A 274 -6.07 22.65 13.64
C ARG A 274 -5.96 23.92 14.47
N ARG A 275 -4.84 24.14 15.15
CA ARG A 275 -4.60 25.37 15.93
C ARG A 275 -4.44 26.58 15.01
N VAL A 276 -3.71 26.44 13.89
CA VAL A 276 -3.54 27.51 12.89
C VAL A 276 -4.86 27.83 12.20
N ALA A 277 -5.60 26.82 11.73
CA ALA A 277 -6.91 27.01 11.10
C ALA A 277 -7.95 27.61 12.07
N GLY A 278 -7.91 27.20 13.35
CA GLY A 278 -8.78 27.77 14.39
C GLY A 278 -8.46 29.22 14.74
N ARG A 279 -7.19 29.63 14.71
CA ARG A 279 -6.78 31.04 14.88
C ARG A 279 -7.21 31.89 13.68
N ALA A 280 -7.00 31.41 12.45
CA ALA A 280 -7.44 32.11 11.25
C ALA A 280 -8.97 32.30 11.21
N ARG A 281 -9.75 31.29 11.62
CA ARG A 281 -11.22 31.40 11.73
C ARG A 281 -11.66 32.43 12.77
N ARG A 282 -10.99 32.49 13.93
CA ARG A 282 -11.28 33.51 14.95
C ARG A 282 -10.89 34.91 14.50
N GLN A 283 -9.79 35.06 13.77
CA GLN A 283 -9.39 36.35 13.20
C GLN A 283 -10.40 36.85 12.16
N HIS A 284 -10.91 35.97 11.29
CA HIS A 284 -11.99 36.34 10.37
C HIS A 284 -13.28 36.71 11.10
N GLN A 285 -13.71 35.93 12.11
CA GLN A 285 -14.89 36.27 12.91
C GLN A 285 -14.75 37.59 13.67
N PHE A 286 -13.54 37.91 14.16
CA PHE A 286 -13.28 39.17 14.84
C PHE A 286 -13.29 40.36 13.86
N ALA A 287 -12.74 40.19 12.67
CA ALA A 287 -12.80 41.20 11.60
C ALA A 287 -14.25 41.48 11.16
N ASP A 288 -15.07 40.43 11.00
CA ASP A 288 -16.50 40.57 10.66
C ASP A 288 -17.28 41.28 11.78
N LEU A 289 -16.96 41.00 13.06
CA LEU A 289 -17.56 41.68 14.21
C LEU A 289 -17.18 43.18 14.24
N CYS A 290 -15.93 43.54 14.00
CA CYS A 290 -15.50 44.94 13.92
C CYS A 290 -16.20 45.69 12.77
N LEU A 291 -16.27 45.09 11.57
CA LEU A 291 -16.97 45.69 10.43
C LEU A 291 -18.46 45.90 10.69
N SER A 292 -19.10 44.99 11.42
CA SER A 292 -20.52 45.13 11.80
C SER A 292 -20.75 46.20 12.88
N ALA A 293 -19.81 46.38 13.80
CA ALA A 293 -19.88 47.41 14.84
C ALA A 293 -19.67 48.81 14.27
N ASP A 294 -18.74 48.97 13.33
CA ASP A 294 -18.49 50.24 12.63
C ASP A 294 -19.68 50.65 11.75
N ALA A 295 -20.32 49.68 11.07
CA ALA A 295 -21.54 49.93 10.30
C ALA A 295 -22.73 50.35 11.18
N ALA A 296 -22.87 49.75 12.37
CA ALA A 296 -23.90 50.14 13.33
C ALA A 296 -23.64 51.53 13.93
N TRP A 297 -22.38 51.87 14.20
CA TRP A 297 -22.00 53.20 14.67
C TRP A 297 -22.28 54.27 13.60
N LEU A 298 -21.89 54.03 12.35
CA LEU A 298 -22.17 54.92 11.22
C LEU A 298 -23.68 55.12 10.96
N ALA A 299 -24.51 54.10 11.18
CA ALA A 299 -25.96 54.21 11.07
C ALA A 299 -26.61 55.00 12.22
N SER A 300 -25.97 55.04 13.39
CA SER A 300 -26.44 55.79 14.56
C SER A 300 -25.93 57.23 14.64
N ALA A 301 -24.96 57.60 13.79
CA ALA A 301 -24.41 58.95 13.76
C ALA A 301 -25.44 59.94 13.20
N PRO A 302 -25.83 60.99 13.95
CA PRO A 302 -26.78 61.97 13.47
C PRO A 302 -26.19 62.71 12.26
N LEU A 303 -26.78 62.50 11.09
CA LEU A 303 -26.36 63.18 9.87
C LEU A 303 -26.52 64.71 10.07
N PRO A 304 -25.47 65.50 9.83
CA PRO A 304 -25.57 66.95 9.90
C PRO A 304 -26.58 67.42 8.85
N ARG A 305 -27.67 68.04 9.31
CA ARG A 305 -28.68 68.65 8.43
C ARG A 305 -28.03 69.80 7.67
N LEU A 306 -27.59 69.52 6.44
CA LEU A 306 -27.20 70.54 5.48
C LEU A 306 -28.46 71.29 5.05
N GLY A 307 -28.67 72.45 5.65
CA GLY A 307 -29.74 73.36 5.31
C GLY A 307 -29.48 74.02 3.96
N TYR A 308 -30.06 73.46 2.89
CA TYR A 308 -30.26 74.19 1.65
C TYR A 308 -31.56 74.99 1.77
N ARG A 309 -31.44 76.30 1.93
CA ARG A 309 -32.52 77.26 1.72
C ARG A 309 -32.63 77.52 0.22
N THR A 310 -33.77 77.18 -0.36
CA THR A 310 -34.29 77.75 -1.61
C THR A 310 -35.34 78.78 -1.26
#